data_AF-A0A1L3GKY2-F1
#
_entry.id   AF-A0A1L3GKY2-F1
#
_cell.length_a   1.000
_cell.length_b   1.000
_cell.length_c   1.000
_cell.angle_alpha   90.00
_cell.angle_beta   90.00
_cell.angle_gamma   90.00
#
_symmetry.space_group_name_H-M   'P 1'
#
loop_
_entity.id
_entity.type
_entity.pdbx_description
1 polymer ?
#
loop_
_entity_poly.entity_id
_entity_poly.type
_entity_poly.pdbx_seq_one_letter_code
_entity_poly.pdbx_strand_id
1 'polypeptide(L)'
;MKGFTDTIRRYAKDDRYCGELSDADGTGEIGLGADEAGRQIAVRFALRVRDGQIAILRYQVFGCGYSMAACAAAAELASDLTLNRARKVDAQAVDRQLGGLPEDRGYCADLAARALQAAIDSIHHKNQTVQEVYTPVAEDHGPRVNKADPLYRSLLDSPVPEGTSIEDRHLFACLLTVAGREPHDTATALGLEKNELAALQQHFFPAWDPASGLSWITPTTEPFPEINTDVRALLLSYALPDDASSPVSYWLAKILAARAALPGHLWIAMGLFERPQLSAAIRCHLPSVFAANNKNMRWKRFFFKQICDLNGGTLCKTPNCGECSDYALCFAEND
;
A
#
# COMPACT_ATOMS: atom_id res chain seq x y z
N MET A 1 -5.25 -1.16 -16.10
CA MET A 1 -4.43 0.08 -16.12
C MET A 1 -5.23 1.26 -15.57
N LYS A 2 -5.15 1.58 -14.27
CA LYS A 2 -5.62 2.88 -13.76
C LYS A 2 -4.39 3.73 -13.44
N GLY A 3 -3.75 4.24 -14.49
CA GLY A 3 -2.63 5.20 -14.38
C GLY A 3 -3.15 6.63 -14.17
N PHE A 4 -2.32 7.62 -14.49
CA PHE A 4 -2.71 9.04 -14.55
C PHE A 4 -3.73 9.28 -15.68
N THR A 5 -4.99 8.99 -15.39
CA THR A 5 -6.14 8.99 -16.31
C THR A 5 -6.40 10.38 -16.90
N ASP A 6 -7.19 10.46 -17.96
CA ASP A 6 -7.59 11.76 -18.53
C ASP A 6 -8.40 12.59 -17.53
N THR A 7 -9.18 11.94 -16.65
CA THR A 7 -9.88 12.61 -15.54
C THR A 7 -8.88 13.23 -14.57
N ILE A 8 -7.88 12.48 -14.12
CA ILE A 8 -6.83 12.98 -13.23
C ILE A 8 -6.02 14.10 -13.90
N ARG A 9 -5.70 13.96 -15.21
CA ARG A 9 -5.02 15.01 -15.99
C ARG A 9 -5.82 16.30 -16.05
N ARG A 10 -7.14 16.19 -16.24
CA ARG A 10 -8.04 17.34 -16.28
C ARG A 10 -7.99 18.09 -14.96
N TYR A 11 -8.19 17.39 -13.84
CA TYR A 11 -8.16 17.99 -12.50
C TYR A 11 -6.78 18.54 -12.12
N ALA A 12 -5.69 17.84 -12.45
CA ALA A 12 -4.34 18.30 -12.13
C ALA A 12 -3.94 19.58 -12.88
N LYS A 13 -4.61 19.89 -13.99
CA LYS A 13 -4.43 21.13 -14.77
C LYS A 13 -5.47 22.19 -14.45
N ASP A 14 -6.43 21.88 -13.58
CA ASP A 14 -7.53 22.76 -13.22
C ASP A 14 -7.10 23.69 -12.07
N ASP A 15 -6.85 24.94 -12.42
CA ASP A 15 -6.37 25.99 -11.51
C ASP A 15 -7.51 26.89 -10.99
N ARG A 16 -8.79 26.60 -11.32
CA ARG A 16 -9.95 27.43 -10.92
C ARG A 16 -10.01 27.74 -9.43
N TYR A 17 -9.57 26.80 -8.60
CA TYR A 17 -9.56 26.89 -7.14
C TYR A 17 -8.16 27.04 -6.56
N CYS A 18 -7.11 27.08 -7.38
CA CYS A 18 -5.75 27.22 -6.89
C CYS A 18 -5.47 28.67 -6.49
N GLY A 19 -4.76 28.86 -5.37
CA GLY A 19 -4.26 30.16 -4.95
C GLY A 19 -4.51 30.47 -3.49
N GLU A 20 -4.20 31.71 -3.11
CA GLU A 20 -4.42 32.23 -1.77
C GLU A 20 -5.78 32.93 -1.66
N LEU A 21 -6.34 32.92 -0.46
CA LEU A 21 -7.53 33.70 -0.10
C LEU A 21 -7.22 34.50 1.15
N SER A 22 -7.00 35.81 0.99
CA SER A 22 -6.95 36.73 2.13
C SER A 22 -8.32 36.85 2.78
N ASP A 23 -8.36 37.15 4.07
CA ASP A 23 -9.61 37.37 4.82
C ASP A 23 -10.59 36.20 4.64
N ALA A 24 -10.08 34.99 4.83
CA ALA A 24 -10.87 33.77 4.85
C ALA A 24 -11.63 33.66 6.19
N ASP A 25 -12.87 33.17 6.12
CA ASP A 25 -13.66 32.86 7.31
C ASP A 25 -13.20 31.54 7.95
N GLY A 26 -12.55 30.66 7.18
CA GLY A 26 -11.98 29.41 7.66
C GLY A 26 -10.74 29.01 6.91
N THR A 27 -9.73 28.54 7.63
CA THR A 27 -8.48 28.01 7.05
C THR A 27 -8.12 26.69 7.70
N GLY A 28 -7.89 25.67 6.87
CA GLY A 28 -7.46 24.34 7.28
C GLY A 28 -6.15 23.98 6.63
N GLU A 29 -5.21 23.48 7.41
CA GLU A 29 -3.87 23.10 6.96
C GLU A 29 -3.52 21.69 7.39
N ILE A 30 -2.89 20.95 6.48
CA ILE A 30 -2.32 19.63 6.76
C ILE A 30 -0.81 19.68 6.52
N GLY A 31 -0.01 19.31 7.52
CA GLY A 31 1.46 19.21 7.43
C GLY A 31 1.96 17.76 7.19
N LEU A 32 3.22 17.62 6.74
CA LEU A 32 3.88 16.33 6.50
C LEU A 32 4.63 15.74 7.73
N GLY A 33 4.48 16.35 8.91
CA GLY A 33 5.07 15.86 10.15
C GLY A 33 4.67 16.73 11.34
N ALA A 34 4.74 16.20 12.56
CA ALA A 34 4.36 16.92 13.78
C ALA A 34 5.25 18.16 14.02
N ASP A 35 6.54 18.07 13.65
CA ASP A 35 7.52 19.14 13.80
C ASP A 35 7.44 20.20 12.68
N GLU A 36 6.63 19.94 11.65
CA GLU A 36 6.51 20.76 10.43
C GLU A 36 5.13 21.42 10.27
N ALA A 37 4.18 21.11 11.17
CA ALA A 37 2.85 21.72 11.19
C ALA A 37 2.96 23.26 11.27
N GLY A 38 2.38 23.95 10.28
CA GLY A 38 2.45 25.41 10.16
C GLY A 38 3.73 26.00 9.55
N ARG A 39 4.73 25.17 9.22
CA ARG A 39 5.96 25.59 8.53
C ARG A 39 6.06 25.04 7.11
N GLN A 40 5.71 23.77 6.92
CA GLN A 40 5.72 23.10 5.61
C GLN A 40 4.36 22.44 5.37
N ILE A 41 3.58 23.06 4.49
CA ILE A 41 2.19 22.70 4.27
C ILE A 41 2.09 21.71 3.11
N ALA A 42 1.44 20.56 3.35
CA ALA A 42 1.08 19.62 2.29
C ALA A 42 -0.11 20.13 1.50
N VAL A 43 -1.18 20.52 2.21
CA VAL A 43 -2.43 21.05 1.65
C VAL A 43 -2.99 22.13 2.57
N ARG A 44 -3.43 23.25 2.00
CA ARG A 44 -4.24 24.27 2.68
C ARG A 44 -5.54 24.46 1.91
N PHE A 45 -6.66 24.54 2.63
CA PHE A 45 -7.91 25.09 2.10
C PHE A 45 -8.27 26.37 2.86
N ALA A 46 -8.74 27.37 2.13
CA ALA A 46 -9.23 28.62 2.66
C ALA A 46 -10.61 28.93 2.07
N LEU A 47 -11.56 29.27 2.95
CA LEU A 47 -12.98 29.40 2.62
C LEU A 47 -13.50 30.78 3.01
N ARG A 48 -14.36 31.36 2.18
CA ARG A 48 -15.24 32.48 2.52
C ARG A 48 -16.68 32.03 2.46
N VAL A 49 -17.47 32.40 3.46
CA VAL A 49 -18.85 31.96 3.65
C VAL A 49 -19.80 33.13 3.51
N ARG A 50 -20.93 32.91 2.81
CA ARG A 50 -22.06 33.83 2.77
C ARG A 50 -23.33 33.03 2.96
N ASP A 51 -24.20 33.50 3.85
CA ASP A 51 -25.51 32.88 4.11
C ASP A 51 -25.43 31.36 4.41
N GLY A 52 -24.36 30.94 5.10
CA GLY A 52 -24.10 29.53 5.45
C GLY A 52 -23.60 28.64 4.31
N GLN A 53 -23.24 29.23 3.16
CA GLN A 53 -22.72 28.55 1.97
C GLN A 53 -21.29 29.00 1.65
N ILE A 54 -20.50 28.09 1.07
CA ILE A 54 -19.14 28.38 0.60
C ILE A 54 -19.23 29.26 -0.64
N ALA A 55 -18.89 30.54 -0.49
CA ALA A 55 -18.94 31.55 -1.56
C ALA A 55 -17.63 31.63 -2.34
N ILE A 56 -16.49 31.46 -1.66
CA ILE A 56 -15.17 31.37 -2.30
C ILE A 56 -14.39 30.26 -1.62
N LEU A 57 -13.73 29.43 -2.43
CA LEU A 57 -12.85 28.38 -1.99
C LEU A 57 -11.53 28.48 -2.75
N ARG A 58 -10.42 28.44 -2.02
CA ARG A 58 -9.07 28.38 -2.56
C ARG A 58 -8.26 27.29 -1.88
N TYR A 59 -7.37 26.65 -2.63
CA TYR A 59 -6.42 25.68 -2.09
C TYR A 59 -4.98 26.01 -2.50
N GLN A 60 -4.05 25.59 -1.65
CA GLN A 60 -2.61 25.54 -1.92
C GLN A 60 -2.13 24.13 -1.63
N VAL A 61 -1.26 23.58 -2.48
CA VAL A 61 -0.76 22.21 -2.34
C VAL A 61 0.70 22.14 -2.71
N PHE A 62 1.48 21.47 -1.87
CA PHE A 62 2.86 21.11 -2.16
C PHE A 62 2.93 19.60 -2.35
N GLY A 63 2.72 19.15 -3.59
CA GLY A 63 2.59 17.72 -3.90
C GLY A 63 2.64 17.42 -5.39
N CYS A 64 2.51 16.14 -5.74
CA CYS A 64 2.54 15.68 -7.12
C CYS A 64 1.21 15.95 -7.85
N GLY A 65 1.13 15.60 -9.13
CA GLY A 65 -0.08 15.76 -9.95
C GLY A 65 -1.34 15.12 -9.35
N TYR A 66 -1.19 14.03 -8.59
CA TYR A 66 -2.33 13.39 -7.90
C TYR A 66 -2.85 14.25 -6.74
N SER A 67 -1.96 14.90 -5.97
CA SER A 67 -2.35 15.82 -4.90
C SER A 67 -3.07 17.05 -5.46
N MET A 68 -2.58 17.61 -6.57
CA MET A 68 -3.27 18.71 -7.27
C MET A 68 -4.65 18.28 -7.75
N ALA A 69 -4.74 17.10 -8.38
CA ALA A 69 -6.02 16.58 -8.85
C ALA A 69 -7.02 16.35 -7.71
N ALA A 70 -6.57 15.77 -6.59
CA ALA A 70 -7.40 15.53 -5.41
C ALA A 70 -7.91 16.84 -4.78
N CYS A 71 -7.04 17.85 -4.65
CA CYS A 71 -7.45 19.16 -4.13
C CYS A 71 -8.46 19.85 -5.05
N ALA A 72 -8.24 19.82 -6.37
CA ALA A 72 -9.17 20.38 -7.34
C ALA A 72 -10.53 19.65 -7.33
N ALA A 73 -10.53 18.32 -7.20
CA ALA A 73 -11.76 17.53 -7.09
C ALA A 73 -12.51 17.81 -5.78
N ALA A 74 -11.82 17.88 -4.64
CA ALA A 74 -12.42 18.24 -3.36
C ALA A 74 -13.01 19.67 -3.39
N ALA A 75 -12.30 20.61 -3.99
CA ALA A 75 -12.74 21.98 -4.20
C ALA A 75 -14.02 22.05 -5.04
N GLU A 76 -14.07 21.35 -6.17
CA GLU A 76 -15.25 21.32 -7.04
C GLU A 76 -16.45 20.66 -6.35
N LEU A 77 -16.22 19.56 -5.60
CA LEU A 77 -17.29 18.90 -4.83
C LEU A 77 -17.87 19.80 -3.74
N ALA A 78 -17.07 20.68 -3.15
CA ALA A 78 -17.46 21.53 -2.03
C ALA A 78 -17.99 22.92 -2.44
N SER A 79 -17.69 23.37 -3.67
CA SER A 79 -18.15 24.66 -4.19
C SER A 79 -19.67 24.77 -4.10
N ASP A 80 -20.14 25.94 -3.66
CA ASP A 80 -21.57 26.28 -3.57
C ASP A 80 -22.41 25.37 -2.64
N LEU A 81 -21.75 24.54 -1.82
CA LEU A 81 -22.42 23.75 -0.79
C LEU A 81 -22.56 24.53 0.52
N THR A 82 -23.58 24.15 1.30
CA THR A 82 -23.65 24.54 2.72
C THR A 82 -22.52 23.87 3.49
N LEU A 83 -22.06 24.50 4.57
CA LEU A 83 -20.98 23.95 5.42
C LEU A 83 -21.25 22.50 5.86
N ASN A 84 -22.49 22.19 6.25
CA ASN A 84 -22.91 20.84 6.65
C ASN A 84 -22.80 19.79 5.53
N ARG A 85 -22.97 20.19 4.26
CA ARG A 85 -22.83 19.30 3.11
C ARG A 85 -21.37 19.19 2.68
N ALA A 86 -20.66 20.31 2.62
CA ALA A 86 -19.24 20.34 2.29
C ALA A 86 -18.41 19.51 3.28
N ARG A 87 -18.76 19.52 4.57
CA ARG A 87 -18.09 18.71 5.60
C ARG A 87 -18.18 17.20 5.33
N LYS A 88 -19.17 16.75 4.57
CA LYS A 88 -19.35 15.32 4.22
C LYS A 88 -18.53 14.88 3.00
N VAL A 89 -17.77 15.79 2.38
CA VAL A 89 -16.83 15.43 1.33
C VAL A 89 -15.67 14.68 1.97
N ASP A 90 -15.61 13.37 1.76
CA ASP A 90 -14.59 12.46 2.27
C ASP A 90 -13.63 11.98 1.17
N ALA A 91 -12.58 11.26 1.55
CA ALA A 91 -11.60 10.71 0.61
C ALA A 91 -12.24 9.83 -0.48
N GLN A 92 -13.30 9.08 -0.15
CA GLN A 92 -13.99 8.21 -1.10
C GLN A 92 -14.79 9.02 -2.13
N ALA A 93 -15.39 10.14 -1.73
CA ALA A 93 -16.06 11.06 -2.65
C ALA A 93 -15.05 11.67 -3.63
N VAL A 94 -13.90 12.12 -3.13
CA VAL A 94 -12.82 12.66 -3.96
C VAL A 94 -12.28 11.61 -4.93
N ASP A 95 -12.01 10.39 -4.45
CA ASP A 95 -11.51 9.28 -5.26
C ASP A 95 -12.49 8.91 -6.39
N ARG A 96 -13.79 8.81 -6.07
CA ARG A 96 -14.85 8.58 -7.06
C ARG A 96 -14.91 9.69 -8.10
N GLN A 97 -14.77 10.95 -7.69
CA GLN A 97 -14.76 12.10 -8.59
C GLN A 97 -13.59 12.05 -9.59
N LEU A 98 -12.46 11.48 -9.18
CA LEU A 98 -11.28 11.27 -10.03
C LEU A 98 -11.36 10.02 -10.93
N GLY A 99 -12.39 9.18 -10.76
CA GLY A 99 -12.52 7.88 -11.45
C GLY A 99 -11.68 6.77 -10.82
N GLY A 100 -11.20 6.98 -9.60
CA GLY A 100 -10.28 6.12 -8.87
C GLY A 100 -8.83 6.51 -9.07
N LEU A 101 -8.15 6.75 -7.96
CA LEU A 101 -6.71 6.92 -7.85
C LEU A 101 -6.01 5.56 -7.87
N PRO A 102 -4.72 5.52 -8.26
CA PRO A 102 -3.85 4.39 -7.95
C PRO A 102 -3.85 4.09 -6.45
N GLU A 103 -3.74 2.81 -6.09
CA GLU A 103 -3.76 2.33 -4.69
C GLU A 103 -2.69 3.03 -3.83
N ASP A 104 -1.50 3.26 -4.39
CA ASP A 104 -0.39 3.94 -3.72
C ASP A 104 -0.57 5.47 -3.60
N ARG A 105 -1.65 6.02 -4.18
CA ARG A 105 -1.96 7.47 -4.19
C ARG A 105 -3.28 7.81 -3.52
N GLY A 106 -3.96 6.85 -2.89
CA GLY A 106 -5.21 7.09 -2.16
C GLY A 106 -5.06 8.15 -1.06
N TYR A 107 -3.89 8.27 -0.45
CA TYR A 107 -3.59 9.28 0.57
C TYR A 107 -3.76 10.72 0.06
N CYS A 108 -3.62 10.98 -1.26
CA CYS A 108 -3.86 12.31 -1.83
C CYS A 108 -5.31 12.76 -1.62
N ALA A 109 -6.26 11.84 -1.73
CA ALA A 109 -7.68 12.14 -1.48
C ALA A 109 -7.96 12.41 0.00
N ASP A 110 -7.29 11.67 0.90
CA ASP A 110 -7.42 11.88 2.35
C ASP A 110 -6.88 13.25 2.78
N LEU A 111 -5.68 13.61 2.32
CA LEU A 111 -5.09 14.94 2.58
C LEU A 111 -6.02 16.08 2.14
N ALA A 112 -6.58 15.98 0.93
CA ALA A 112 -7.47 17.01 0.40
C ALA A 112 -8.79 17.11 1.20
N ALA A 113 -9.42 15.97 1.50
CA ALA A 113 -10.68 15.94 2.24
C ALA A 113 -10.50 16.46 3.68
N ARG A 114 -9.44 16.04 4.38
CA ARG A 114 -9.14 16.51 5.74
C ARG A 114 -8.81 17.99 5.79
N ALA A 115 -8.01 18.50 4.86
CA ALA A 115 -7.72 19.92 4.78
C ALA A 115 -8.99 20.76 4.58
N LEU A 116 -9.90 20.31 3.71
CA LEU A 116 -11.20 20.94 3.49
C LEU A 116 -12.06 20.92 4.75
N GLN A 117 -12.17 19.78 5.43
CA GLN A 117 -12.94 19.63 6.66
C GLN A 117 -12.36 20.50 7.79
N ALA A 118 -11.04 20.54 7.95
CA ALA A 118 -10.34 21.42 8.88
C ALA A 118 -10.65 22.90 8.59
N ALA A 119 -10.72 23.30 7.31
CA ALA A 119 -11.10 24.65 6.94
C ALA A 119 -12.55 24.99 7.31
N ILE A 120 -13.46 24.00 7.26
CA ILE A 120 -14.84 24.17 7.71
C ILE A 120 -14.90 24.29 9.23
N ASP A 121 -14.10 23.50 9.94
CA ASP A 121 -14.06 23.50 11.41
C ASP A 121 -13.49 24.82 11.94
N SER A 122 -12.50 25.38 11.25
CA SER A 122 -11.93 26.70 11.52
C SER A 122 -13.00 27.82 11.61
N ILE A 123 -14.05 27.75 10.79
CA ILE A 123 -15.16 28.73 10.81
C ILE A 123 -15.90 28.69 12.15
N HIS A 124 -16.09 27.49 12.71
CA HIS A 124 -16.74 27.31 14.01
C HIS A 124 -15.83 27.67 15.19
N HIS A 125 -14.51 27.72 14.98
CA HIS A 125 -13.49 28.01 16.00
C HIS A 125 -12.95 29.46 15.95
N LYS A 126 -13.80 30.44 15.61
CA LYS A 126 -13.46 31.88 15.57
C LYS A 126 -12.32 32.20 14.60
N ASN A 127 -12.29 31.54 13.44
CA ASN A 127 -11.33 31.77 12.35
C ASN A 127 -9.87 31.51 12.76
N GLN A 128 -9.64 30.68 13.79
CA GLN A 128 -8.30 30.16 14.06
C GLN A 128 -8.00 29.07 13.04
N THR A 129 -6.84 29.13 12.39
CA THR A 129 -6.38 28.10 11.47
C THR A 129 -6.35 26.75 12.18
N VAL A 130 -7.07 25.77 11.65
CA VAL A 130 -7.00 24.39 12.15
C VAL A 130 -5.85 23.70 11.45
N GLN A 131 -4.83 23.34 12.23
CA GLN A 131 -3.68 22.59 11.75
C GLN A 131 -3.85 21.13 12.18
N GLU A 132 -3.96 20.23 11.22
CA GLU A 132 -3.82 18.81 11.49
C GLU A 132 -2.48 18.29 10.98
N VAL A 133 -1.97 17.29 11.67
CA VAL A 133 -0.86 16.50 11.17
C VAL A 133 -1.47 15.33 10.41
N TYR A 134 -1.07 15.15 9.16
CA TYR A 134 -1.28 13.87 8.52
C TYR A 134 -0.31 12.88 9.15
N THR A 135 -0.75 12.22 10.21
CA THR A 135 -0.23 10.89 10.52
C THR A 135 -0.88 9.98 9.48
N PRO A 136 -0.10 9.32 8.60
CA PRO A 136 -0.65 8.22 7.84
C PRO A 136 -1.43 7.34 8.83
N VAL A 137 -2.65 6.92 8.49
CA VAL A 137 -3.26 5.79 9.20
C VAL A 137 -2.15 4.77 9.23
N ALA A 138 -1.65 4.42 10.43
CA ALA A 138 -0.45 3.64 10.56
C ALA A 138 -0.58 2.50 9.56
N GLU A 139 0.21 2.52 8.48
CA GLU A 139 0.51 1.27 7.81
C GLU A 139 0.97 0.41 8.98
N ASP A 140 0.30 -0.70 9.21
CA ASP A 140 0.69 -1.64 10.24
C ASP A 140 2.11 -2.08 9.87
N HIS A 141 3.10 -1.32 10.34
CA HIS A 141 4.51 -1.44 10.01
C HIS A 141 5.17 -2.50 10.89
N GLY A 142 4.40 -3.02 11.86
CA GLY A 142 4.81 -4.11 12.72
C GLY A 142 4.62 -5.46 12.02
N PRO A 143 5.32 -6.49 12.50
CA PRO A 143 5.10 -7.83 12.01
C PRO A 143 3.73 -8.36 12.44
N ARG A 144 2.93 -8.83 11.46
CA ARG A 144 1.59 -9.42 11.70
C ARG A 144 1.64 -10.76 12.43
N VAL A 145 2.79 -11.40 12.45
CA VAL A 145 3.07 -12.65 13.18
C VAL A 145 4.22 -12.38 14.13
N ASN A 146 4.23 -13.01 15.29
CA ASN A 146 5.35 -12.94 16.23
C ASN A 146 5.59 -14.31 16.87
N LYS A 147 6.68 -14.44 17.63
CA LYS A 147 7.06 -15.70 18.31
C LYS A 147 6.01 -16.22 19.30
N ALA A 148 5.07 -15.39 19.72
CA ALA A 148 4.01 -15.79 20.63
C ALA A 148 2.75 -16.29 19.92
N ASP A 149 2.63 -16.15 18.58
CA ASP A 149 1.47 -16.66 17.85
C ASP A 149 1.36 -18.18 18.01
N PRO A 150 0.24 -18.70 18.52
CA PRO A 150 0.06 -20.12 18.76
C PRO A 150 0.20 -21.01 17.52
N LEU A 151 -0.24 -20.55 16.35
CA LEU A 151 -0.14 -21.30 15.10
C LEU A 151 1.31 -21.38 14.65
N TYR A 152 2.01 -20.24 14.64
CA TYR A 152 3.45 -20.17 14.35
C TYR A 152 4.26 -21.09 15.27
N ARG A 153 3.98 -21.07 16.57
CA ARG A 153 4.61 -21.97 17.55
C ARG A 153 4.33 -23.44 17.23
N SER A 154 3.07 -23.80 17.01
CA SER A 154 2.72 -25.20 16.69
C SER A 154 3.45 -25.74 15.45
N LEU A 155 3.65 -24.89 14.44
CA LEU A 155 4.40 -25.24 13.23
C LEU A 155 5.88 -25.44 13.55
N LEU A 156 6.51 -24.50 14.26
CA LEU A 156 7.94 -24.58 14.57
C LEU A 156 8.30 -25.62 15.64
N ASP A 157 7.40 -25.92 16.57
CA ASP A 157 7.56 -26.95 17.60
C ASP A 157 7.44 -28.38 17.02
N SER A 158 6.92 -28.52 15.81
CA SER A 158 6.90 -29.81 15.11
C SER A 158 8.32 -30.30 14.79
N PRO A 159 8.56 -31.63 14.74
CA PRO A 159 9.87 -32.18 14.34
C PRO A 159 10.39 -31.59 13.01
N VAL A 160 11.70 -31.31 12.96
CA VAL A 160 12.38 -30.79 11.76
C VAL A 160 12.72 -31.95 10.83
N PRO A 161 12.22 -31.96 9.58
CA PRO A 161 12.60 -32.97 8.60
C PRO A 161 14.08 -32.90 8.25
N GLU A 162 14.63 -34.05 7.88
CA GLU A 162 16.04 -34.16 7.49
C GLU A 162 16.31 -33.34 6.20
N GLY A 163 17.36 -32.52 6.21
CA GLY A 163 17.74 -31.69 5.07
C GLY A 163 16.96 -30.37 4.92
N THR A 164 16.02 -30.04 5.82
CA THR A 164 15.26 -28.79 5.77
C THR A 164 15.98 -27.66 6.52
N SER A 165 16.10 -26.49 5.88
CA SER A 165 16.63 -25.27 6.52
C SER A 165 15.69 -24.72 7.59
N ILE A 166 16.27 -24.24 8.70
CA ILE A 166 15.53 -23.56 9.79
C ILE A 166 14.94 -22.24 9.28
N GLU A 167 15.67 -21.53 8.43
CA GLU A 167 15.25 -20.29 7.79
C GLU A 167 14.02 -20.51 6.90
N ASP A 168 14.00 -21.60 6.12
CA ASP A 168 12.85 -21.94 5.27
C ASP A 168 11.63 -22.36 6.10
N ARG A 169 11.84 -23.18 7.15
CA ARG A 169 10.77 -23.47 8.10
C ARG A 169 10.22 -22.21 8.74
N HIS A 170 11.08 -21.26 9.10
CA HIS A 170 10.62 -19.98 9.63
C HIS A 170 9.80 -19.20 8.61
N LEU A 171 10.29 -19.05 7.38
CA LEU A 171 9.61 -18.37 6.27
C LEU A 171 8.21 -18.94 6.04
N PHE A 172 8.11 -20.26 5.87
CA PHE A 172 6.84 -20.90 5.58
C PHE A 172 5.92 -20.99 6.80
N ALA A 173 6.45 -21.03 8.04
CA ALA A 173 5.64 -20.89 9.24
C ALA A 173 4.98 -19.50 9.33
N CYS A 174 5.72 -18.43 9.02
CA CYS A 174 5.18 -17.07 8.96
C CYS A 174 4.06 -16.95 7.91
N LEU A 175 4.30 -17.47 6.71
CA LEU A 175 3.34 -17.44 5.60
C LEU A 175 2.06 -18.20 5.91
N LEU A 176 2.17 -19.43 6.41
CA LEU A 176 1.02 -20.23 6.82
C LEU A 176 0.25 -19.56 7.97
N THR A 177 0.97 -18.93 8.91
CA THR A 177 0.34 -18.25 10.04
C THR A 177 -0.44 -17.01 9.59
N VAL A 178 0.19 -16.11 8.81
CA VAL A 178 -0.49 -14.89 8.37
C VAL A 178 -1.68 -15.20 7.46
N ALA A 179 -1.55 -16.19 6.58
CA ALA A 179 -2.63 -16.61 5.69
C ALA A 179 -3.74 -17.37 6.44
N GLY A 180 -3.41 -18.17 7.45
CA GLY A 180 -4.40 -18.86 8.29
C GLY A 180 -5.21 -17.94 9.20
N ARG A 181 -4.73 -16.71 9.42
CA ARG A 181 -5.43 -15.64 10.15
C ARG A 181 -6.24 -14.72 9.25
N GLU A 182 -6.29 -14.99 7.95
CA GLU A 182 -7.09 -14.22 7.01
C GLU A 182 -8.46 -14.90 6.81
N PRO A 183 -9.51 -14.14 6.47
CA PRO A 183 -10.86 -14.68 6.27
C PRO A 183 -10.99 -15.44 4.93
N HIS A 184 -9.92 -16.04 4.42
CA HIS A 184 -9.88 -16.73 3.13
C HIS A 184 -9.26 -18.11 3.30
N ASP A 185 -9.58 -19.03 2.38
CA ASP A 185 -8.88 -20.31 2.28
C ASP A 185 -7.37 -20.07 2.13
N THR A 186 -6.55 -20.80 2.92
CA THR A 186 -5.12 -20.56 3.03
C THR A 186 -4.37 -20.78 1.72
N ALA A 187 -4.79 -21.76 0.90
CA ALA A 187 -4.19 -21.98 -0.41
C ALA A 187 -4.45 -20.77 -1.31
N THR A 188 -5.70 -20.28 -1.30
CA THR A 188 -6.12 -19.08 -2.03
C THR A 188 -5.34 -17.83 -1.59
N ALA A 189 -5.21 -17.59 -0.28
CA ALA A 189 -4.50 -16.44 0.28
C ALA A 189 -2.97 -16.44 -0.01
N LEU A 190 -2.42 -17.62 -0.28
CA LEU A 190 -1.03 -17.83 -0.70
C LEU A 190 -0.87 -17.92 -2.23
N GLY A 191 -1.97 -17.86 -2.99
CA GLY A 191 -1.95 -18.03 -4.45
C GLY A 191 -1.51 -19.43 -4.90
N LEU A 192 -1.69 -20.44 -4.05
CA LEU A 192 -1.36 -21.83 -4.29
C LEU A 192 -2.61 -22.66 -4.60
N GLU A 193 -2.43 -23.76 -5.30
CA GLU A 193 -3.40 -24.84 -5.41
C GLU A 193 -3.39 -25.70 -4.14
N LYS A 194 -4.49 -26.42 -3.88
CA LYS A 194 -4.63 -27.21 -2.64
C LYS A 194 -3.59 -28.34 -2.50
N ASN A 195 -3.25 -28.99 -3.62
CA ASN A 195 -2.19 -29.99 -3.71
C ASN A 195 -0.80 -29.37 -3.44
N GLU A 196 -0.54 -28.15 -3.92
CA GLU A 196 0.73 -27.45 -3.66
C GLU A 196 0.86 -27.05 -2.19
N LEU A 197 -0.22 -26.54 -1.58
CA LEU A 197 -0.24 -26.25 -0.15
C LEU A 197 0.04 -27.52 0.66
N ALA A 198 -0.63 -28.63 0.32
CA ALA A 198 -0.41 -29.91 0.99
C ALA A 198 1.04 -30.41 0.81
N ALA A 199 1.62 -30.27 -0.38
CA ALA A 199 3.01 -30.64 -0.65
C ALA A 199 4.00 -29.76 0.14
N LEU A 200 3.75 -28.46 0.25
CA LEU A 200 4.52 -27.52 1.07
C LEU A 200 4.47 -27.90 2.55
N GLN A 201 3.27 -28.17 3.08
CA GLN A 201 3.08 -28.63 4.46
C GLN A 201 3.80 -29.96 4.71
N GLN A 202 3.67 -30.92 3.80
CA GLN A 202 4.38 -32.20 3.90
C GLN A 202 5.91 -32.02 3.83
N HIS A 203 6.40 -31.06 3.07
CA HIS A 203 7.83 -30.81 2.92
C HIS A 203 8.43 -30.17 4.18
N PHE A 204 7.78 -29.15 4.73
CA PHE A 204 8.33 -28.38 5.85
C PHE A 204 7.83 -28.83 7.21
N PHE A 205 6.62 -29.38 7.31
CA PHE A 205 5.93 -29.69 8.56
C PHE A 205 5.18 -31.05 8.51
N PRO A 206 5.82 -32.16 8.11
CA PRO A 206 5.15 -33.46 7.90
C PRO A 206 4.53 -34.07 9.16
N ALA A 207 5.02 -33.69 10.33
CA ALA A 207 4.53 -34.16 11.63
C ALA A 207 3.57 -33.17 12.30
N TRP A 208 3.27 -32.04 11.65
CA TRP A 208 2.29 -31.09 12.14
C TRP A 208 0.90 -31.52 11.67
N ASP A 209 -0.06 -31.57 12.60
CA ASP A 209 -1.45 -31.91 12.29
C ASP A 209 -2.26 -30.63 12.02
N PRO A 210 -2.75 -30.40 10.77
CA PRO A 210 -3.58 -29.25 10.45
C PRO A 210 -4.91 -29.21 11.24
N ALA A 211 -5.39 -30.35 11.72
CA ALA A 211 -6.59 -30.45 12.55
C ALA A 211 -6.34 -30.07 14.02
N SER A 212 -5.07 -30.08 14.46
CA SER A 212 -4.66 -29.63 15.79
C SER A 212 -4.47 -28.11 15.88
N GLY A 213 -4.35 -27.43 14.73
CA GLY A 213 -4.15 -25.99 14.62
C GLY A 213 -5.44 -25.20 14.85
N LEU A 214 -5.45 -24.43 15.95
CA LEU A 214 -6.47 -23.47 16.39
C LEU A 214 -7.31 -22.86 15.25
N SER A 215 -8.63 -23.07 15.33
CA SER A 215 -9.71 -22.38 14.60
C SER A 215 -9.23 -21.41 13.51
N TRP A 216 -9.02 -21.94 12.31
CA TRP A 216 -9.02 -21.15 11.08
C TRP A 216 -10.25 -20.24 11.10
N ILE A 217 -10.07 -18.96 10.75
CA ILE A 217 -11.20 -18.04 10.66
C ILE A 217 -12.18 -18.62 9.64
N THR A 218 -13.48 -18.62 9.95
CA THR A 218 -14.52 -19.04 9.00
C THR A 218 -14.36 -18.23 7.71
N PRO A 219 -14.13 -18.86 6.56
CA PRO A 219 -13.90 -18.14 5.31
C PRO A 219 -15.09 -17.24 4.97
N THR A 220 -14.83 -15.98 4.63
CA THR A 220 -15.83 -15.09 4.05
C THR A 220 -16.06 -15.47 2.58
N THR A 221 -17.18 -14.99 2.02
CA THR A 221 -17.51 -15.17 0.60
C THR A 221 -16.88 -14.08 -0.29
N GLU A 222 -16.11 -13.15 0.30
CA GLU A 222 -15.46 -12.09 -0.48
C GLU A 222 -14.26 -12.67 -1.25
N PRO A 223 -14.07 -12.26 -2.52
CA PRO A 223 -12.95 -12.72 -3.30
C PRO A 223 -11.63 -12.13 -2.79
N PHE A 224 -10.59 -12.96 -2.71
CA PHE A 224 -9.23 -12.49 -2.42
C PHE A 224 -8.78 -11.50 -3.53
N PRO A 225 -7.98 -10.46 -3.21
CA PRO A 225 -7.50 -9.49 -4.20
C PRO A 225 -6.88 -10.15 -5.44
N GLU A 226 -7.21 -9.61 -6.61
CA GLU A 226 -6.78 -10.16 -7.89
C GLU A 226 -5.25 -10.16 -7.99
N ILE A 227 -4.68 -11.34 -8.23
CA ILE A 227 -3.23 -11.50 -8.42
C ILE A 227 -2.86 -10.93 -9.78
N ASN A 228 -1.94 -9.96 -9.81
CA ASN A 228 -1.43 -9.41 -11.05
C ASN A 228 -0.72 -10.51 -11.88
N THR A 229 -1.29 -10.84 -13.04
CA THR A 229 -0.82 -11.93 -13.91
C THR A 229 0.58 -11.68 -14.44
N ASP A 230 0.96 -10.42 -14.69
CA ASP A 230 2.27 -10.05 -15.19
C ASP A 230 3.34 -10.18 -14.11
N VAL A 231 3.03 -9.79 -12.85
CA VAL A 231 3.91 -10.03 -11.69
C VAL A 231 4.13 -11.52 -11.49
N ARG A 232 3.05 -12.31 -11.56
CA ARG A 232 3.13 -13.76 -11.43
C ARG A 232 3.97 -14.38 -12.54
N ALA A 233 3.74 -14.01 -13.80
CA ALA A 233 4.52 -14.50 -14.94
C ALA A 233 6.00 -14.12 -14.84
N LEU A 234 6.29 -12.88 -14.43
CA LEU A 234 7.65 -12.41 -14.19
C LEU A 234 8.35 -13.29 -13.14
N LEU A 235 7.76 -13.46 -11.95
CA LEU A 235 8.37 -14.23 -10.87
C LEU A 235 8.53 -15.71 -11.24
N LEU A 236 7.54 -16.30 -11.91
CA LEU A 236 7.62 -17.68 -12.40
C LEU A 236 8.69 -17.85 -13.48
N SER A 237 9.01 -16.82 -14.27
CA SER A 237 10.10 -16.90 -15.26
C SER A 237 11.48 -17.09 -14.62
N TYR A 238 11.64 -16.71 -13.35
CA TYR A 238 12.84 -16.94 -12.56
C TYR A 238 12.82 -18.24 -11.76
N ALA A 239 11.66 -18.87 -11.61
CA ALA A 239 11.48 -20.16 -10.98
C ALA A 239 11.33 -21.23 -12.08
N LEU A 240 12.43 -21.56 -12.76
CA LEU A 240 12.43 -22.55 -13.84
C LEU A 240 11.89 -23.90 -13.33
N PRO A 241 10.94 -24.54 -14.03
CA PRO A 241 10.40 -25.84 -13.63
C PRO A 241 11.42 -26.99 -13.62
N ASP A 242 12.51 -26.85 -14.38
CA ASP A 242 13.52 -27.89 -14.62
C ASP A 242 14.73 -27.81 -13.67
N ASP A 243 14.76 -26.88 -12.70
CA ASP A 243 15.81 -26.89 -11.69
C ASP A 243 15.51 -28.02 -10.68
N ALA A 244 16.13 -29.17 -10.92
CA ALA A 244 15.92 -30.45 -10.23
C ALA A 244 16.20 -30.45 -8.71
N SER A 245 16.26 -29.31 -8.03
CA SER A 245 16.69 -29.23 -6.62
C SER A 245 15.61 -28.90 -5.58
N SER A 246 14.50 -28.20 -5.89
CA SER A 246 13.43 -28.00 -4.89
C SER A 246 12.17 -27.28 -5.45
N PRO A 247 10.93 -27.70 -5.13
CA PRO A 247 9.71 -26.98 -5.50
C PRO A 247 9.54 -25.61 -4.77
N VAL A 248 10.45 -25.29 -3.86
CA VAL A 248 10.38 -24.12 -2.97
C VAL A 248 10.45 -22.79 -3.72
N SER A 249 11.30 -22.68 -4.74
CA SER A 249 11.40 -21.47 -5.57
C SER A 249 10.09 -21.17 -6.30
N TYR A 250 9.44 -22.22 -6.81
CA TYR A 250 8.15 -22.14 -7.49
C TYR A 250 7.03 -21.73 -6.54
N TRP A 251 6.94 -22.34 -5.35
CA TRP A 251 5.96 -21.92 -4.33
C TRP A 251 6.19 -20.48 -3.89
N LEU A 252 7.44 -20.10 -3.61
CA LEU A 252 7.77 -18.74 -3.20
C LEU A 252 7.41 -17.72 -4.28
N ALA A 253 7.65 -18.01 -5.57
CA ALA A 253 7.27 -17.13 -6.68
C ALA A 253 5.75 -16.88 -6.72
N LYS A 254 4.93 -17.93 -6.57
CA LYS A 254 3.46 -17.80 -6.52
C LYS A 254 3.00 -17.00 -5.31
N ILE A 255 3.57 -17.31 -4.14
CA ILE A 255 3.27 -16.61 -2.88
C ILE A 255 3.64 -15.13 -2.99
N LEU A 256 4.84 -14.79 -3.49
CA LEU A 256 5.26 -13.40 -3.67
C LEU A 256 4.29 -12.63 -4.57
N ALA A 257 3.82 -13.23 -5.66
CA ALA A 257 2.82 -12.61 -6.53
C ALA A 257 1.49 -12.38 -5.81
N ALA A 258 1.01 -13.37 -5.06
CA ALA A 258 -0.25 -13.27 -4.31
C ALA A 258 -0.17 -12.22 -3.19
N ARG A 259 0.89 -12.25 -2.38
CA ARG A 259 1.08 -11.30 -1.28
C ARG A 259 1.38 -9.88 -1.79
N ALA A 260 1.94 -9.73 -2.99
CA ALA A 260 2.13 -8.42 -3.61
C ALA A 260 0.82 -7.73 -4.01
N ALA A 261 -0.29 -8.46 -4.17
CA ALA A 261 -1.60 -7.89 -4.43
C ALA A 261 -2.25 -7.22 -3.19
N LEU A 262 -1.71 -7.48 -1.99
CA LEU A 262 -2.20 -6.88 -0.75
C LEU A 262 -1.61 -5.48 -0.52
N PRO A 263 -2.35 -4.57 0.14
CA PRO A 263 -1.83 -3.24 0.48
C PRO A 263 -0.63 -3.31 1.43
N GLY A 264 0.16 -2.24 1.46
CA GLY A 264 1.30 -2.09 2.38
C GLY A 264 2.59 -2.81 1.95
N HIS A 265 3.45 -3.08 2.94
CA HIS A 265 4.77 -3.68 2.72
C HIS A 265 4.71 -5.20 2.52
N LEU A 266 5.41 -5.69 1.48
CA LEU A 266 5.41 -7.11 1.13
C LEU A 266 5.92 -8.03 2.26
N TRP A 267 6.92 -7.61 3.03
CA TRP A 267 7.44 -8.44 4.13
C TRP A 267 6.40 -8.64 5.25
N ILE A 268 5.57 -7.62 5.50
CA ILE A 268 4.46 -7.64 6.45
C ILE A 268 3.33 -8.50 5.91
N ALA A 269 3.00 -8.34 4.62
CA ALA A 269 2.07 -9.23 3.94
C ALA A 269 2.56 -10.69 4.03
N MET A 270 3.85 -10.97 4.03
CA MET A 270 4.37 -12.32 4.20
C MET A 270 4.42 -12.81 5.66
N GLY A 271 4.00 -11.98 6.63
CA GLY A 271 4.03 -12.34 8.04
C GLY A 271 5.44 -12.39 8.63
N LEU A 272 6.43 -11.84 7.95
CA LEU A 272 7.82 -11.85 8.42
C LEU A 272 8.00 -10.89 9.59
N PHE A 273 8.97 -11.19 10.45
CA PHE A 273 9.24 -10.39 11.66
C PHE A 273 10.00 -9.11 11.30
N GLU A 274 10.88 -9.20 10.31
CA GLU A 274 11.76 -8.12 9.91
C GLU A 274 11.94 -8.08 8.40
N ARG A 275 12.10 -6.86 7.87
CA ARG A 275 12.31 -6.62 6.43
C ARG A 275 13.46 -7.42 5.80
N PRO A 276 14.65 -7.57 6.43
CA PRO A 276 15.77 -8.30 5.83
C PRO A 276 15.46 -9.78 5.53
N GLN A 277 14.52 -10.38 6.25
CA GLN A 277 14.13 -11.79 6.07
C GLN A 277 13.53 -12.03 4.68
N LEU A 278 12.80 -11.06 4.13
CA LEU A 278 12.27 -11.14 2.77
C LEU A 278 13.41 -11.17 1.73
N SER A 279 14.36 -10.26 1.88
CA SER A 279 15.53 -10.22 0.99
C SER A 279 16.37 -11.49 1.09
N ALA A 280 16.50 -12.08 2.28
CA ALA A 280 17.18 -13.36 2.48
C ALA A 280 16.45 -14.51 1.76
N ALA A 281 15.13 -14.60 1.91
CA ALA A 281 14.31 -15.61 1.22
C ALA A 281 14.42 -15.51 -0.31
N ILE A 282 14.31 -14.28 -0.86
CA ILE A 282 14.44 -14.04 -2.30
C ILE A 282 15.86 -14.34 -2.78
N ARG A 283 16.90 -13.98 -2.02
CA ARG A 283 18.29 -14.33 -2.36
C ARG A 283 18.49 -15.84 -2.44
N CYS A 284 17.92 -16.59 -1.50
CA CYS A 284 18.09 -18.04 -1.43
C CYS A 284 17.37 -18.76 -2.57
N HIS A 285 16.10 -18.42 -2.79
CA HIS A 285 15.21 -19.22 -3.65
C HIS A 285 14.98 -18.63 -5.04
N LEU A 286 15.28 -17.34 -5.22
CA LEU A 286 15.13 -16.62 -6.48
C LEU A 286 16.39 -15.76 -6.73
N PRO A 287 17.60 -16.37 -6.76
CA PRO A 287 18.87 -15.65 -6.79
C PRO A 287 19.00 -14.70 -7.99
N SER A 288 18.45 -15.09 -9.15
CA SER A 288 18.42 -14.24 -10.35
C SER A 288 17.53 -13.00 -10.18
N VAL A 289 16.39 -13.13 -9.49
CA VAL A 289 15.53 -11.98 -9.10
C VAL A 289 16.30 -11.08 -8.14
N PHE A 290 16.99 -11.69 -7.17
CA PHE A 290 17.76 -10.96 -6.19
C PHE A 290 18.86 -10.12 -6.84
N ALA A 291 19.65 -10.74 -7.73
CA ALA A 291 20.72 -10.09 -8.48
C ALA A 291 20.19 -8.98 -9.40
N ALA A 292 19.00 -9.16 -10.00
CA ALA A 292 18.37 -8.14 -10.84
C ALA A 292 17.96 -6.89 -10.05
N ASN A 293 17.68 -7.00 -8.74
CA ASN A 293 17.43 -5.86 -7.85
C ASN A 293 18.73 -5.27 -7.29
N ASN A 294 19.70 -4.97 -8.15
CA ASN A 294 21.03 -4.45 -7.79
C ASN A 294 21.03 -3.04 -7.17
N LYS A 295 19.87 -2.37 -7.18
CA LYS A 295 19.64 -1.04 -6.61
C LYS A 295 18.96 -1.10 -5.24
N ASN A 296 18.77 -2.28 -4.65
CA ASN A 296 18.12 -2.47 -3.35
C ASN A 296 16.73 -1.80 -3.26
N MET A 297 15.96 -1.83 -4.35
CA MET A 297 14.60 -1.31 -4.36
C MET A 297 13.70 -2.16 -3.45
N ARG A 298 12.67 -1.54 -2.86
CA ARG A 298 11.59 -2.30 -2.19
C ARG A 298 11.00 -3.35 -3.14
N TRP A 299 10.96 -4.62 -2.75
CA TRP A 299 10.61 -5.76 -3.62
C TRP A 299 9.31 -5.59 -4.41
N LYS A 300 8.22 -5.20 -3.74
CA LYS A 300 6.94 -4.93 -4.42
C LYS A 300 7.12 -3.92 -5.56
N ARG A 301 7.78 -2.78 -5.28
CA ARG A 301 8.07 -1.74 -6.29
C ARG A 301 8.99 -2.26 -7.40
N PHE A 302 9.98 -3.07 -7.05
CA PHE A 302 10.88 -3.69 -8.03
C PHE A 302 10.09 -4.54 -9.04
N PHE A 303 9.19 -5.43 -8.58
CA PHE A 303 8.38 -6.27 -9.48
C PHE A 303 7.52 -5.43 -10.42
N PHE A 304 6.82 -4.42 -9.92
CA PHE A 304 6.00 -3.55 -10.76
C PHE A 304 6.85 -2.71 -11.74
N LYS A 305 8.05 -2.27 -11.33
CA LYS A 305 8.97 -1.58 -12.23
C LYS A 305 9.41 -2.49 -13.38
N GLN A 306 9.79 -3.74 -13.10
CA GLN A 306 10.20 -4.70 -14.12
C GLN A 306 9.11 -4.91 -15.18
N ILE A 307 7.85 -5.02 -14.76
CA ILE A 307 6.71 -5.13 -15.69
C ILE A 307 6.54 -3.86 -16.52
N CYS A 308 6.67 -2.68 -15.90
CA CYS A 308 6.60 -1.42 -16.62
C CYS A 308 7.70 -1.30 -17.67
N ASP A 309 8.91 -1.76 -17.37
CA ASP A 309 10.04 -1.77 -18.29
C ASP A 309 9.82 -2.76 -19.44
N LEU A 310 9.34 -3.98 -19.14
CA LEU A 310 9.03 -5.03 -20.13
C LEU A 310 7.89 -4.62 -21.08
N ASN A 311 6.91 -3.87 -20.58
CA ASN A 311 5.80 -3.33 -21.39
C ASN A 311 6.17 -2.04 -22.14
N GLY A 312 7.47 -1.79 -22.37
CA GLY A 312 7.96 -0.68 -23.20
C GLY A 312 8.08 0.66 -22.48
N GLY A 313 8.23 0.66 -21.15
CA GLY A 313 8.53 1.86 -20.37
C GLY A 313 7.42 2.92 -20.35
N THR A 314 6.23 2.63 -20.88
CA THR A 314 5.12 3.60 -21.04
C THR A 314 4.53 4.09 -19.72
N LEU A 315 4.96 3.53 -18.58
CA LEU A 315 4.57 3.91 -17.23
C LEU A 315 5.71 4.39 -16.31
N CYS A 316 6.96 4.47 -16.79
CA CYS A 316 8.04 5.11 -16.03
C CYS A 316 8.29 6.53 -16.56
N LYS A 317 7.51 7.51 -16.07
CA LYS A 317 7.68 8.92 -16.42
C LYS A 317 8.79 9.62 -15.61
N THR A 318 9.94 8.99 -15.38
CA THR A 318 11.12 9.76 -14.97
C THR A 318 12.39 9.12 -15.51
N PRO A 319 13.09 9.78 -16.44
CA PRO A 319 14.28 9.22 -17.08
C PRO A 319 15.49 9.11 -16.14
N ASN A 320 15.39 9.59 -14.90
CA ASN A 320 16.44 9.47 -13.90
C ASN A 320 15.86 9.22 -12.51
N CYS A 321 16.17 8.06 -11.91
CA CYS A 321 15.62 7.70 -10.60
C CYS A 321 16.08 8.67 -9.49
N GLY A 322 17.28 9.26 -9.59
CA GLY A 322 17.84 10.18 -8.58
C GLY A 322 17.09 11.50 -8.43
N GLU A 323 16.22 11.84 -9.38
CA GLU A 323 15.40 13.07 -9.36
C GLU A 323 13.90 12.76 -9.19
N CYS A 324 13.56 11.49 -8.97
CA CYS A 324 12.18 11.08 -8.74
C CYS A 324 11.75 11.47 -7.33
N SER A 325 10.61 12.14 -7.17
CA SER A 325 10.07 12.51 -5.85
C SER A 325 9.77 11.32 -4.94
N ASP A 326 9.64 10.11 -5.52
CA ASP A 326 9.48 8.88 -4.76
C ASP A 326 10.83 8.20 -4.43
N TYR A 327 11.98 8.82 -4.74
CA TYR A 327 13.32 8.25 -4.55
C TYR A 327 13.55 7.77 -3.11
N ALA A 328 13.32 8.62 -2.10
CA ALA A 328 13.43 8.24 -0.69
C ALA A 328 12.45 7.10 -0.28
N LEU A 329 11.32 6.97 -0.98
CA LEU A 329 10.39 5.86 -0.81
C LEU A 329 10.87 4.58 -1.53
N CYS A 330 11.77 4.66 -2.52
CA CYS A 330 12.34 3.46 -3.19
C CYS A 330 13.64 3.03 -2.55
N PHE A 331 14.38 3.98 -1.99
CA PHE A 331 15.70 3.84 -1.40
C PHE A 331 15.60 4.41 0.02
N ALA A 332 15.33 3.56 0.99
CA ALA A 332 15.49 3.91 2.40
C ALA A 332 16.88 3.44 2.85
N GLU A 333 17.61 4.29 3.56
CA GLU A 333 18.84 3.88 4.26
C GLU A 333 18.50 2.83 5.32
N ASN A 334 19.44 1.91 5.53
CA ASN A 334 19.29 0.84 6.50
C ASN A 334 19.33 1.46 7.90
N ASP A 335 18.18 1.51 8.55
CA ASP A 335 18.07 1.34 10.00
C ASP A 335 17.30 0.03 10.26
#